data_AF-A0A970XBZ1-F1
#
_entry.id   AF-A0A970XBZ1-F1
#
_cell.length_a   1.000
_cell.length_b   1.000
_cell.length_c   1.000
_cell.angle_alpha   90.00
_cell.angle_beta   90.00
_cell.angle_gamma   90.00
#
_symmetry.space_group_name_H-M   'P 1'
#
loop_
_entity.id
_entity.type
_entity.pdbx_description
1 polymer ?
#
loop_
_entity_poly.entity_id
_entity_poly.type
_entity_poly.pdbx_seq_one_letter_code
_entity_poly.pdbx_strand_id
1 'polypeptide(L)'
;KYHNPDIISAYKKVEALASDKLLTTLPPELRPAYDELFTPSDAHTAALIKAADKLAAYIKCLEELKAGNNEFRSAAGQTLKKLRALEMPEVEYFMENFIGSFELTLDELNLD
;
A
#
# COMPACT_ATOMS: atom_id res chain seq x y z
N LYS A 1 12.63 14.15 -8.30
CA LYS A 1 11.95 15.15 -7.43
C LYS A 1 11.38 14.36 -6.24
N TYR A 2 11.69 14.75 -4.99
CA TYR A 2 11.34 14.10 -3.71
C TYR A 2 12.19 12.90 -3.22
N HIS A 3 13.51 13.05 -3.18
CA HIS A 3 14.38 12.18 -2.37
C HIS A 3 15.27 13.01 -1.43
N ASN A 4 14.70 14.04 -0.78
CA ASN A 4 15.41 14.68 0.33
C ASN A 4 15.15 13.85 1.61
N PRO A 5 16.18 13.21 2.21
CA PRO A 5 16.05 12.43 3.43
C PRO A 5 15.46 13.24 4.59
N ASP A 6 15.75 14.54 4.66
CA ASP A 6 15.26 15.43 5.71
C ASP A 6 13.74 15.62 5.62
N ILE A 7 13.22 15.73 4.40
CA ILE A 7 11.77 15.84 4.16
C ILE A 7 11.07 14.54 4.58
N ILE A 8 11.62 13.39 4.20
CA ILE A 8 11.06 12.08 4.58
C ILE A 8 11.07 11.91 6.11
N SER A 9 12.17 12.31 6.76
CA SER A 9 12.28 12.30 8.21
C SER A 9 11.25 13.21 8.88
N ALA A 10 11.02 14.40 8.32
CA ALA A 10 9.99 15.31 8.81
C ALA A 10 8.58 14.71 8.69
N TYR A 11 8.23 14.09 7.56
CA TYR A 11 6.94 13.41 7.40
C TYR A 11 6.74 12.29 8.43
N LYS A 12 7.75 11.43 8.62
CA LYS A 12 7.69 10.36 9.64
C LYS A 12 7.49 10.89 11.05
N LYS A 13 8.10 12.03 11.40
CA LYS A 13 7.87 12.69 12.69
C LYS A 13 6.42 13.18 12.83
N VAL A 14 5.85 13.74 11.77
CA VAL A 14 4.44 14.15 11.76
C VAL A 14 3.51 12.94 11.91
N GLU A 15 3.78 11.84 11.21
CA GLU A 15 3.01 10.58 11.32
C GLU A 15 3.07 10.00 12.75
N ALA A 16 4.25 10.00 13.38
CA ALA A 16 4.41 9.53 14.76
C ALA A 16 3.63 10.39 15.75
N LEU A 17 3.71 11.73 15.63
CA LEU A 17 2.94 12.65 16.47
C LEU A 17 1.43 12.49 16.27
N ALA A 18 0.99 12.25 15.04
CA ALA A 18 -0.43 12.00 14.75
C ALA A 18 -0.90 10.68 15.37
N SER A 19 -0.07 9.62 15.31
CA SER A 19 -0.37 8.31 15.90
C SER A 19 -0.48 8.40 17.43
N ASP A 20 0.49 9.07 18.08
CA ASP A 20 0.44 9.32 19.53
C ASP A 20 -0.82 10.11 19.90
N LYS A 21 -1.11 11.18 19.16
CA LYS A 21 -2.33 11.97 19.40
C LYS A 21 -3.60 11.12 19.27
N LEU A 22 -3.70 10.24 18.27
CA LEU A 22 -4.83 9.33 18.11
C LEU A 22 -4.95 8.36 19.28
N LEU A 23 -3.84 7.79 19.76
CA LEU A 23 -3.86 6.90 20.92
C LEU A 23 -4.32 7.64 22.20
N THR A 24 -3.97 8.91 22.37
CA THR A 24 -4.43 9.69 23.52
C THR A 24 -5.93 9.99 23.52
N THR A 25 -6.62 9.89 22.37
CA THR A 25 -8.09 10.07 22.32
C THR A 25 -8.87 8.85 22.82
N LEU A 26 -8.21 7.68 22.89
CA LEU A 26 -8.83 6.45 23.37
C LEU A 26 -8.92 6.42 24.91
N PRO A 27 -9.94 5.75 25.47
CA PRO A 27 -9.99 5.38 26.88
C PRO A 27 -8.72 4.62 27.31
N PRO A 28 -8.14 4.90 28.50
CA PRO A 28 -6.87 4.31 28.94
C PRO A 28 -6.81 2.77 28.84
N GLU A 29 -7.93 2.10 29.10
CA GLU A 29 -8.06 0.64 29.05
C GLU A 29 -7.96 0.06 27.64
N LEU A 30 -8.26 0.84 26.60
CA LEU A 30 -8.18 0.38 25.21
C LEU A 30 -6.83 0.69 24.55
N ARG A 31 -6.08 1.67 25.08
CA ARG A 31 -4.82 2.11 24.46
C ARG A 31 -3.84 0.97 24.18
N PRO A 32 -3.57 0.03 25.11
CA PRO A 32 -2.61 -1.05 24.87
C PRO A 32 -3.01 -1.93 23.68
N ALA A 33 -4.30 -2.19 23.48
CA ALA A 33 -4.78 -3.04 22.38
C ALA A 33 -4.64 -2.38 21.01
N TYR A 34 -4.60 -1.03 20.96
CA TYR A 34 -4.48 -0.28 19.71
C TYR A 34 -3.04 0.16 19.41
N ASP A 35 -2.19 0.29 20.42
CA ASP A 35 -0.78 0.70 20.28
C ASP A 35 -0.01 -0.20 19.28
N GLU A 36 -0.25 -1.51 19.36
CA GLU A 36 0.35 -2.51 18.46
C GLU A 36 -0.08 -2.34 16.99
N LEU A 37 -1.22 -1.69 16.72
CA LEU A 37 -1.70 -1.43 15.36
C LEU A 37 -0.97 -0.26 14.68
N PHE A 38 -0.51 0.72 15.47
CA PHE A 38 0.27 1.85 14.96
C PHE A 38 1.76 1.53 14.84
N THR A 39 2.23 0.53 15.59
CA THR A 39 3.61 0.09 15.59
C THR A 39 3.70 -1.42 15.35
N PRO A 40 3.65 -1.87 14.07
CA PRO A 40 3.77 -3.29 13.76
C PRO A 40 5.05 -3.86 14.39
N SER A 41 4.88 -4.86 15.25
CA SER A 41 5.94 -5.33 16.14
C SER A 41 6.95 -6.24 15.45
N ASP A 42 6.57 -6.88 14.33
CA ASP A 42 7.46 -7.76 13.58
C ASP A 42 7.75 -7.28 12.15
N ALA A 43 8.99 -7.54 11.70
CA ALA A 43 9.50 -7.07 10.43
C ALA A 43 8.82 -7.74 9.22
N HIS A 44 8.30 -8.96 9.37
CA HIS A 44 7.66 -9.69 8.28
C HIS A 44 6.27 -9.11 7.99
N THR A 45 5.45 -8.89 9.02
CA THR A 45 4.16 -8.19 8.90
C THR A 45 4.36 -6.78 8.35
N ALA A 46 5.37 -6.05 8.80
CA ALA A 46 5.68 -4.73 8.25
C ALA A 46 6.06 -4.77 6.76
N ALA A 47 6.74 -5.83 6.30
CA ALA A 47 7.04 -6.04 4.89
C ALA A 47 5.78 -6.37 4.08
N LEU A 48 4.91 -7.24 4.59
CA LEU A 48 3.63 -7.58 3.97
C LEU A 48 2.71 -6.36 3.83
N ILE A 49 2.59 -5.53 4.89
CA ILE A 49 1.80 -4.29 4.84
C ILE A 49 2.34 -3.34 3.76
N LYS A 50 3.68 -3.18 3.67
CA LYS A 50 4.30 -2.36 2.62
C LYS A 50 4.09 -2.91 1.22
N ALA A 51 4.05 -4.22 1.06
CA ALA A 51 3.74 -4.86 -0.21
C ALA A 51 2.27 -4.63 -0.60
N ALA A 52 1.35 -4.83 0.35
CA ALA A 52 -0.08 -4.59 0.16
C ALA A 52 -0.40 -3.13 -0.21
N ASP A 53 0.24 -2.16 0.45
CA ASP A 53 0.15 -0.73 0.10
C ASP A 53 0.54 -0.47 -1.37
N LYS A 54 1.62 -1.09 -1.84
CA LYS A 54 2.08 -0.92 -3.23
C LYS A 54 1.18 -1.64 -4.23
N LEU A 55 0.65 -2.80 -3.87
CA LEU A 55 -0.34 -3.51 -4.68
C LEU A 55 -1.60 -2.66 -4.82
N ALA A 56 -2.12 -2.10 -3.74
CA ALA A 56 -3.28 -1.20 -3.78
C ALA A 56 -3.02 0.02 -4.66
N ALA A 57 -1.84 0.65 -4.54
CA ALA A 57 -1.45 1.76 -5.40
C ALA A 57 -1.37 1.34 -6.89
N TYR A 58 -0.88 0.14 -7.19
CA TYR A 58 -0.81 -0.37 -8.55
C TYR A 58 -2.19 -0.69 -9.11
N ILE A 59 -3.05 -1.37 -8.35
CA ILE A 59 -4.45 -1.64 -8.70
C ILE A 59 -5.17 -0.33 -9.03
N LYS A 60 -5.00 0.70 -8.20
CA LYS A 60 -5.58 2.02 -8.49
C LYS A 60 -5.08 2.59 -9.83
N CYS A 61 -3.81 2.40 -10.17
CA CYS A 61 -3.31 2.80 -11.49
C CYS A 61 -3.98 2.02 -12.63
N LEU A 62 -4.21 0.70 -12.46
CA LEU A 62 -4.89 -0.12 -13.48
C LEU A 62 -6.35 0.32 -13.68
N GLU A 63 -7.07 0.60 -12.59
CA GLU A 63 -8.43 1.12 -12.64
C GLU A 63 -8.52 2.45 -13.40
N GLU A 64 -7.60 3.38 -13.13
CA GLU A 64 -7.53 4.67 -13.83
C GLU A 64 -7.21 4.49 -15.32
N LEU A 65 -6.27 3.60 -15.65
CA LEU A 65 -5.93 3.31 -17.05
C LEU A 65 -7.10 2.70 -17.81
N LYS A 66 -7.83 1.78 -17.18
CA LYS A 66 -9.06 1.19 -17.71
C LYS A 66 -10.16 2.24 -17.91
N ALA A 67 -10.26 3.22 -17.02
CA ALA A 67 -11.14 4.38 -17.18
C ALA A 67 -10.67 5.38 -18.26
N GLY A 68 -9.55 5.11 -18.95
CA GLY A 68 -9.00 5.95 -20.01
C GLY A 68 -8.05 7.05 -19.52
N ASN A 69 -7.79 7.12 -18.21
CA ASN A 69 -6.89 8.11 -17.63
C ASN A 69 -5.43 7.70 -17.77
N ASN A 70 -4.83 8.11 -18.90
CA ASN A 70 -3.46 7.78 -19.24
C ASN A 70 -2.39 8.49 -18.39
N GLU A 71 -2.74 9.45 -17.53
CA GLU A 71 -1.80 10.10 -16.62
C GLU A 71 -1.15 9.09 -15.66
N PHE A 72 -1.86 8.01 -15.34
CA PHE A 72 -1.39 6.95 -14.45
C PHE A 72 -0.42 5.97 -15.10
N ARG A 73 -0.17 6.02 -16.42
CA ARG A 73 0.71 5.06 -17.12
C ARG A 73 2.12 5.04 -16.55
N SER A 74 2.69 6.22 -16.27
CA SER A 74 4.02 6.33 -15.68
C SER A 74 4.04 5.83 -14.22
N ALA A 75 3.00 6.14 -13.46
CA ALA A 75 2.85 5.70 -12.07
C ALA A 75 2.70 4.17 -11.98
N ALA A 76 1.94 3.56 -12.88
CA ALA A 76 1.78 2.11 -12.99
C ALA A 76 3.13 1.43 -13.23
N GLY A 77 3.89 1.88 -14.22
CA GLY A 77 5.21 1.31 -14.54
C GLY A 77 6.24 1.47 -13.41
N GLN A 78 6.24 2.61 -12.72
CA GLN A 78 7.11 2.83 -11.56
C GLN A 78 6.71 1.96 -10.35
N THR A 79 5.41 1.82 -10.10
CA THR A 79 4.90 1.02 -8.98
C THR A 79 5.13 -0.47 -9.22
N LEU A 80 4.92 -0.95 -10.45
CA LEU A 80 5.24 -2.32 -10.85
C LEU A 80 6.71 -2.64 -10.65
N LYS A 81 7.63 -1.74 -11.05
CA LYS A 81 9.07 -1.93 -10.79
C LYS A 81 9.39 -2.04 -9.30
N LYS A 82 8.75 -1.21 -8.47
CA LYS A 82 8.92 -1.27 -7.00
C LYS A 82 8.37 -2.56 -6.42
N LEU A 83 7.25 -3.07 -6.94
CA LEU A 83 6.67 -4.35 -6.52
C LEU A 83 7.59 -5.52 -6.85
N ARG A 84 8.09 -5.62 -8.08
CA ARG A 84 9.02 -6.68 -8.48
C ARG A 84 10.34 -6.63 -7.70
N ALA A 85 10.81 -5.43 -7.37
CA ALA A 85 12.01 -5.24 -6.54
C ALA A 85 11.84 -5.66 -5.07
N LEU A 86 10.63 -5.99 -4.60
CA LEU A 86 10.44 -6.58 -3.27
C LEU A 86 10.92 -8.03 -3.21
N GLU A 87 10.98 -8.74 -4.35
CA GLU A 87 11.42 -10.15 -4.44
C GLU A 87 10.67 -11.08 -3.46
N MET A 88 9.37 -10.82 -3.28
CA MET A 88 8.51 -11.56 -2.34
C MET A 88 7.65 -12.58 -3.09
N PRO A 89 7.67 -13.88 -2.72
CA PRO A 89 6.87 -14.90 -3.39
C PRO A 89 5.36 -14.65 -3.26
N GLU A 90 4.91 -14.01 -2.17
CA GLU A 90 3.51 -13.65 -1.96
C GLU A 90 3.04 -12.58 -2.96
N VAL A 91 3.93 -11.63 -3.29
CA VAL A 91 3.64 -10.59 -4.29
C VAL A 91 3.59 -11.21 -5.68
N GLU A 92 4.56 -12.06 -6.01
CA GLU A 92 4.59 -12.78 -7.29
C GLU A 92 3.32 -13.61 -7.49
N TYR A 93 2.93 -14.39 -6.48
CA TYR A 93 1.69 -15.16 -6.50
C TYR A 93 0.47 -14.26 -6.72
N PHE A 94 0.38 -13.12 -6.01
CA PHE A 94 -0.75 -12.20 -6.19
C PHE A 94 -0.81 -11.62 -7.61
N MET A 95 0.35 -11.26 -8.14
CA MET A 95 0.49 -10.74 -9.51
C MET A 95 0.15 -11.77 -10.58
N GLU A 96 0.40 -13.06 -10.34
CA GLU A 96 0.08 -14.11 -11.30
C GLU A 96 -1.40 -14.53 -11.25
N ASN A 97 -1.99 -14.54 -10.04
CA ASN A 97 -3.29 -15.17 -9.82
C ASN A 97 -4.46 -14.19 -9.70
N PHE A 98 -4.23 -12.94 -9.28
CA PHE A 98 -5.31 -11.99 -8.99
C PHE A 98 -5.25 -10.70 -9.80
N ILE A 99 -4.07 -10.26 -10.25
CA ILE A 99 -3.95 -8.92 -10.83
C ILE A 99 -4.74 -8.76 -12.13
N GLY A 100 -4.82 -9.82 -12.95
CA GLY A 100 -5.52 -9.78 -14.24
C GLY A 100 -7.00 -9.44 -14.09
N SER A 101 -7.63 -9.89 -12.99
CA SER A 101 -9.03 -9.61 -12.70
C SER A 101 -9.33 -8.12 -12.51
N PHE A 102 -8.35 -7.30 -12.12
CA PHE A 102 -8.55 -5.85 -11.96
C PHE A 102 -8.58 -5.10 -13.30
N GLU A 103 -8.14 -5.73 -14.39
CA GLU A 103 -8.26 -5.18 -15.74
C GLU A 103 -9.64 -5.49 -16.36
N LEU A 104 -10.35 -6.50 -15.85
CA LEU A 104 -11.65 -6.96 -16.33
C LEU A 104 -12.81 -6.09 -15.85
N THR A 105 -13.77 -5.81 -16.72
CA THR A 105 -15.10 -5.23 -16.40
C THR A 105 -15.94 -6.17 -15.54
N LEU A 106 -16.99 -5.63 -14.91
CA LEU A 106 -17.92 -6.45 -14.11
C LEU A 106 -18.58 -7.56 -14.94
N ASP A 107 -18.84 -7.30 -16.23
CA ASP A 107 -19.40 -8.31 -17.13
C ASP A 107 -18.36 -9.40 -17.44
N GLU A 108 -17.09 -9.03 -17.67
CA GLU A 108 -16.00 -9.98 -17.91
C GLU A 108 -15.67 -10.85 -16.68
N LEU A 109 -15.86 -10.32 -15.48
CA LEU A 109 -15.67 -11.07 -14.22
C LEU A 109 -16.74 -12.16 -13.98
N ASN A 110 -17.92 -12.05 -14.61
CA ASN A 110 -19.02 -13.01 -14.43
C ASN A 110 -19.02 -14.12 -15.51
N LEU A 111 -18.01 -14.18 -16.37
CA LEU A 111 -17.89 -15.16 -17.46
C LEU A 111 -16.99 -16.36 -17.12
N ASP A 112 -16.33 -16.33 -15.97
CA ASP A 112 -15.53 -17.44 -15.40
C ASP A 112 -16.31 -18.19 -14.30
#